data_AF-A0A151JLI9-F1
#
_entry.id   AF-A0A151JLI9-F1
#
_cell.length_a   1.000
_cell.length_b   1.000
_cell.length_c   1.000
_cell.angle_alpha   90.00
_cell.angle_beta   90.00
_cell.angle_gamma   90.00
#
_symmetry.space_group_name_H-M   'P 1'
#
loop_
_entity.id
_entity.type
_entity.pdbx_description
1 polymer ?
#
loop_
_entity_poly.entity_id
_entity_poly.type
_entity_poly.pdbx_seq_one_letter_code
_entity_poly.pdbx_strand_id
1 'polypeptide(L)'
;MKNNNHLELDWHHKPTFSGKYLNFLSAHSISQKKGIVMGMTDRAVILSEQKFHQKNIKLVIDTLLRNNYPIEFIFEIIFKRLKFLFAKRHVEEKKNSENLIRTPWFVIPYTLTTSDKFSSICKNENLKLLYFNNNKFNRFTKVQKGILPKYCNKNMIYKIECKDCDASYVGQTSRKLSSRIAEHRNYINWNTTNKSIITDYRIEFSHEFDWENVQILVHEKFLNIKRLISEKSHILMQKNGLNLRSDAEGLHCASITMLTKLTN
;
A
#
# COMPACT_ATOMS: atom_id res chain seq x y z
N MET A 1 4.76 -2.94 35.88
CA MET A 1 5.87 -2.74 36.84
C MET A 1 5.90 -3.93 37.79
N LYS A 2 7.06 -4.32 38.34
CA LYS A 2 7.09 -5.33 39.41
C LYS A 2 6.60 -4.68 40.69
N ASN A 3 5.47 -5.14 41.21
CA ASN A 3 4.95 -4.70 42.50
C ASN A 3 4.77 -5.97 43.34
N ASN A 4 5.47 -6.07 44.47
CA ASN A 4 5.39 -7.20 45.40
C ASN A 4 5.50 -8.59 44.73
N ASN A 5 6.55 -8.82 43.93
CA ASN A 5 6.77 -10.06 43.15
C ASN A 5 5.71 -10.42 42.10
N HIS A 6 4.71 -9.58 41.85
CA HIS A 6 3.76 -9.74 40.75
C HIS A 6 4.11 -8.81 39.57
N LEU A 7 3.95 -9.32 38.35
CA LEU A 7 4.14 -8.54 37.13
C LEU A 7 2.85 -7.80 36.80
N GLU A 8 2.83 -6.49 37.04
CA GLU A 8 1.68 -5.68 36.68
C GLU A 8 1.74 -5.21 35.23
N LEU A 9 0.70 -5.53 34.46
CA LEU A 9 0.58 -5.16 33.03
C LEU A 9 -0.43 -4.02 32.83
N ASP A 10 0.03 -2.94 32.19
CA ASP A 10 -0.80 -1.81 31.72
C ASP A 10 -0.55 -1.55 30.22
N TRP A 11 -1.54 -0.97 29.55
CA TRP A 11 -1.48 -0.62 28.13
C TRP A 11 -0.58 0.61 27.91
N HIS A 12 0.69 0.34 27.64
CA HIS A 12 1.72 1.37 27.47
C HIS A 12 1.68 2.06 26.08
N HIS A 13 1.90 3.38 26.09
CA HIS A 13 2.11 4.21 24.90
C HIS A 13 3.47 4.91 24.96
N LYS A 14 4.16 5.01 23.83
CA LYS A 14 5.43 5.76 23.76
C LYS A 14 5.18 7.26 24.04
N PRO A 15 6.16 8.01 24.57
CA PRO A 15 6.05 9.46 24.75
C PRO A 15 5.69 10.24 23.46
N THR A 16 6.06 9.68 22.30
CA THR A 16 5.76 10.24 20.97
C THR A 16 4.37 9.86 20.44
N PHE A 17 3.51 9.27 21.27
CA PHE A 17 2.16 8.88 20.87
C PHE A 17 1.27 10.11 20.66
N SER A 18 0.89 10.36 19.40
CA SER A 18 0.06 11.50 19.02
C SER A 18 -1.45 11.31 19.31
N GLY A 19 -1.90 10.07 19.51
CA GLY A 19 -3.33 9.76 19.56
C GLY A 19 -4.09 10.00 18.26
N LYS A 20 -3.39 10.13 17.12
CA LYS A 20 -4.04 10.26 15.81
C LYS A 20 -4.40 8.88 15.27
N TYR A 21 -5.68 8.68 15.03
CA TYR A 21 -6.26 7.50 14.40
C TYR A 21 -7.00 7.91 13.12
N LEU A 22 -7.68 6.96 12.49
CA LEU A 22 -8.58 7.25 11.39
C LEU A 22 -9.62 8.30 11.82
N ASN A 23 -9.73 9.42 11.14
CA ASN A 23 -10.76 10.41 11.46
C ASN A 23 -12.15 9.89 11.06
N PHE A 24 -13.17 10.09 11.89
CA PHE A 24 -14.53 9.62 11.60
C PHE A 24 -15.15 10.26 10.35
N LEU A 25 -14.76 11.49 10.00
CA LEU A 25 -15.25 12.20 8.81
C LEU A 25 -14.55 11.76 7.52
N SER A 26 -13.51 10.92 7.63
CA SER A 26 -12.84 10.40 6.45
C SER A 26 -13.75 9.46 5.65
N ALA A 27 -13.52 9.42 4.33
CA ALA A 27 -14.21 8.55 3.38
C ALA A 27 -13.75 7.09 3.57
N HIS A 28 -14.16 6.48 4.67
CA HIS A 28 -13.90 5.10 5.06
C HIS A 28 -15.20 4.45 5.46
N SER A 29 -15.30 3.14 5.25
CA SER A 29 -16.51 2.40 5.58
C SER A 29 -16.77 2.42 7.08
N ILE A 30 -18.05 2.37 7.47
CA ILE A 30 -18.45 2.29 8.88
C ILE A 30 -17.77 1.08 9.54
N SER A 31 -17.68 -0.06 8.84
CA SER A 31 -17.01 -1.27 9.35
C SER A 31 -15.55 -1.01 9.77
N GLN A 32 -14.77 -0.27 8.97
CA GLN A 32 -13.41 0.11 9.34
C GLN A 32 -13.39 1.02 10.58
N LYS A 33 -14.32 1.99 10.66
CA LYS A 33 -14.45 2.87 11.83
C LYS A 33 -14.80 2.08 13.08
N LYS A 34 -15.71 1.10 13.00
CA LYS A 34 -16.00 0.15 14.10
C LYS A 34 -14.77 -0.64 14.51
N GLY A 35 -13.99 -1.10 13.52
CA GLY A 35 -12.74 -1.84 13.74
C GLY A 35 -11.71 -1.08 14.57
N ILE A 36 -11.59 0.23 14.38
CA ILE A 36 -10.70 1.08 15.20
C ILE A 36 -11.16 1.07 16.66
N VAL A 37 -12.45 1.32 16.92
CA VAL A 37 -13.00 1.33 18.28
C VAL A 37 -12.78 -0.04 18.95
N MET A 38 -13.19 -1.12 18.28
CA MET A 38 -13.02 -2.48 18.79
C MET A 38 -11.56 -2.82 19.10
N GLY A 39 -10.64 -2.51 18.18
CA GLY A 39 -9.22 -2.80 18.38
C GLY A 39 -8.57 -1.98 19.51
N MET A 40 -9.05 -0.76 19.75
CA MET A 40 -8.63 0.04 20.90
C MET A 40 -9.17 -0.53 22.22
N THR A 41 -10.46 -0.90 22.26
CA THR A 41 -11.09 -1.56 23.42
C THR A 41 -10.41 -2.89 23.74
N ASP A 42 -10.11 -3.70 22.73
CA ASP A 42 -9.39 -4.96 22.88
C ASP A 42 -8.03 -4.75 23.54
N ARG A 43 -7.23 -3.81 23.04
CA ARG A 43 -5.92 -3.52 23.65
C ARG A 43 -6.05 -3.03 25.08
N ALA A 44 -7.01 -2.14 25.34
CA ALA A 44 -7.27 -1.61 26.68
C ALA A 44 -7.60 -2.71 27.69
N VAL A 45 -8.31 -3.78 27.30
CA VAL A 45 -8.79 -4.83 28.23
C VAL A 45 -7.91 -6.08 28.23
N ILE A 46 -7.41 -6.50 27.07
CA ILE A 46 -6.64 -7.75 26.92
C ILE A 46 -5.19 -7.55 27.37
N LEU A 47 -4.62 -6.35 27.14
CA LEU A 47 -3.21 -6.07 27.46
C LEU A 47 -3.00 -5.39 28.82
N SER A 48 -4.06 -5.28 29.64
CA SER A 48 -3.94 -4.68 30.96
C SER A 48 -4.78 -5.40 32.02
N GLU A 49 -4.36 -5.27 33.27
CA GLU A 49 -5.11 -5.76 34.43
C GLU A 49 -6.38 -4.95 34.71
N GLN A 50 -7.34 -5.58 35.40
CA GLN A 50 -8.66 -5.02 35.64
C GLN A 50 -8.64 -3.64 36.34
N LYS A 51 -7.67 -3.42 37.22
CA LYS A 51 -7.47 -2.12 37.89
C LYS A 51 -7.14 -0.97 36.94
N PHE A 52 -6.56 -1.27 35.76
CA PHE A 52 -6.23 -0.27 34.75
C PHE A 52 -7.32 -0.10 33.69
N HIS A 53 -8.34 -0.96 33.66
CA HIS A 53 -9.37 -0.95 32.61
C HIS A 53 -10.12 0.37 32.54
N GLN A 54 -10.53 0.93 33.68
CA GLN A 54 -11.27 2.21 33.70
C GLN A 54 -10.43 3.36 33.12
N LYS A 55 -9.17 3.48 33.54
CA LYS A 55 -8.21 4.46 33.01
C LYS A 55 -8.00 4.28 31.50
N ASN A 56 -7.83 3.04 31.05
CA ASN A 56 -7.54 2.73 29.65
C ASN A 56 -8.77 2.95 28.76
N ILE A 57 -9.97 2.60 29.20
CA ILE A 57 -11.21 2.88 28.46
C ILE A 57 -11.47 4.38 28.38
N LYS A 58 -11.21 5.14 29.44
CA LYS A 58 -11.25 6.62 29.39
C LYS A 58 -10.31 7.16 28.32
N LEU A 59 -9.06 6.68 28.29
CA LEU A 59 -8.09 7.05 27.25
C LEU A 59 -8.58 6.71 25.83
N VAL A 60 -9.24 5.56 25.66
CA VAL A 60 -9.85 5.17 24.37
C VAL A 60 -10.91 6.18 23.95
N ILE A 61 -11.85 6.51 24.84
CA ILE A 61 -12.95 7.45 24.57
C ILE A 61 -12.38 8.83 24.22
N ASP A 62 -11.50 9.39 25.06
CA ASP A 62 -10.88 10.70 24.86
C ASP A 62 -10.11 10.76 23.52
N THR A 63 -9.45 9.67 23.15
CA THR A 63 -8.74 9.58 21.88
C THR A 63 -9.70 9.51 20.69
N LEU A 64 -10.79 8.75 20.77
CA LEU A 64 -11.77 8.66 19.69
C LEU A 64 -12.52 9.98 19.47
N LEU A 65 -12.88 10.68 20.54
CA LEU A 65 -13.49 12.02 20.48
C LEU A 65 -12.56 13.02 19.78
N ARG A 66 -11.26 13.01 20.09
CA ARG A 66 -10.24 13.83 19.37
C ARG A 66 -10.08 13.47 17.88
N ASN A 67 -10.61 12.33 17.45
CA ASN A 67 -10.66 11.89 16.05
C ASN A 67 -12.08 11.99 15.44
N ASN A 68 -12.95 12.82 16.05
CA ASN A 68 -14.31 13.16 15.60
C ASN A 68 -15.31 12.00 15.60
N TYR A 69 -15.07 10.93 16.35
CA TYR A 69 -16.07 9.88 16.50
C TYR A 69 -17.27 10.38 17.32
N PRO A 70 -18.52 10.17 16.87
CA PRO A 70 -19.72 10.48 17.65
C PRO A 70 -19.75 9.68 18.96
N ILE A 71 -20.19 10.32 20.03
CA ILE A 71 -20.13 9.73 21.37
C ILE A 71 -21.04 8.49 21.49
N GLU A 72 -22.22 8.53 20.88
CA GLU A 72 -23.17 7.41 20.83
C GLU A 72 -22.56 6.21 20.12
N PHE A 73 -21.87 6.47 18.99
CA PHE A 73 -21.19 5.43 18.21
C PHE A 73 -20.05 4.77 19.00
N ILE A 74 -19.29 5.57 19.76
CA ILE A 74 -18.22 5.05 20.62
C ILE A 74 -18.82 4.12 21.67
N PHE A 75 -19.79 4.60 22.45
CA PHE A 75 -20.36 3.83 23.55
C PHE A 75 -21.06 2.55 23.08
N GLU A 76 -21.85 2.62 21.99
CA GLU A 76 -22.53 1.46 21.43
C GLU A 76 -21.54 0.31 21.14
N ILE A 77 -20.41 0.65 20.50
CA ILE A 77 -19.43 -0.36 20.07
C ILE A 77 -18.58 -0.85 21.24
N ILE A 78 -18.14 0.05 22.12
CA ILE A 78 -17.40 -0.34 23.32
C ILE A 78 -18.25 -1.30 24.15
N PHE A 79 -19.52 -0.97 24.42
CA PHE A 79 -20.40 -1.81 25.21
C PHE A 79 -20.59 -3.20 24.60
N LYS A 80 -20.92 -3.27 23.29
CA LYS A 80 -21.05 -4.54 22.57
C LYS A 80 -19.75 -5.35 22.62
N ARG A 81 -18.60 -4.68 22.48
CA ARG A 81 -17.29 -5.34 22.47
C ARG A 81 -16.90 -5.87 23.84
N LEU A 82 -17.11 -5.10 24.90
CA LEU A 82 -16.87 -5.54 26.28
C LEU A 82 -17.72 -6.75 26.63
N LYS A 83 -19.02 -6.72 26.32
CA LYS A 83 -19.92 -7.87 26.53
C LYS A 83 -19.40 -9.13 25.86
N PHE A 84 -18.92 -9.01 24.62
CA PHE A 84 -18.32 -10.12 23.88
C PHE A 84 -17.03 -10.64 24.54
N LEU A 85 -16.13 -9.75 24.96
CA LEU A 85 -14.86 -10.13 25.59
C LEU A 85 -15.08 -10.85 26.93
N PHE A 86 -16.02 -10.37 27.75
CA PHE A 86 -16.35 -11.02 29.02
C PHE A 86 -17.07 -12.34 28.82
N ALA A 87 -18.02 -12.43 27.88
CA ALA A 87 -18.68 -13.69 27.56
C ALA A 87 -17.70 -14.76 27.05
N LYS A 88 -16.73 -14.37 26.21
CA LYS A 88 -15.73 -15.29 25.66
C LYS A 88 -14.78 -15.85 26.73
N ARG A 89 -14.46 -15.08 27.79
CA ARG A 89 -13.68 -15.58 28.93
C ARG A 89 -14.39 -16.70 29.70
N HIS A 90 -15.72 -16.78 29.61
CA HIS A 90 -16.52 -17.81 30.27
C HIS A 90 -16.81 -19.03 29.37
N VAL A 91 -16.48 -18.96 28.08
CA VAL A 91 -16.71 -20.05 27.11
C VAL A 91 -15.36 -20.48 26.54
N GLU A 92 -14.53 -21.06 27.38
CA GLU A 92 -13.52 -22.03 26.94
C GLU A 92 -14.19 -23.39 26.93
N GLU A 93 -14.82 -23.76 25.80
CA GLU A 93 -14.88 -25.14 25.28
C GLU A 93 -15.86 -25.30 24.11
N LYS A 94 -15.48 -26.24 23.23
CA LYS A 94 -16.19 -26.80 22.06
C LYS A 94 -16.42 -25.87 20.86
N LYS A 95 -15.40 -25.83 19.98
CA LYS A 95 -15.65 -25.75 18.54
C LYS A 95 -15.58 -27.15 17.94
N ASN A 96 -16.74 -27.78 17.77
CA ASN A 96 -16.88 -28.84 16.79
C ASN A 96 -16.59 -28.22 15.41
N SER A 97 -15.63 -28.80 14.72
CA SER A 97 -15.24 -28.45 13.36
C SER A 97 -16.32 -28.93 12.39
N GLU A 98 -17.38 -28.14 12.25
CA GLU A 98 -18.22 -28.21 11.07
C GLU A 98 -17.42 -27.64 9.88
N ASN A 99 -17.45 -28.34 8.74
CA ASN A 99 -16.89 -27.90 7.47
C ASN A 99 -17.63 -26.64 6.99
N LEU A 100 -17.24 -25.49 7.52
CA LEU A 100 -17.75 -24.19 7.10
C LEU A 100 -17.33 -23.94 5.66
N ILE A 101 -18.30 -24.00 4.75
CA ILE A 101 -18.15 -23.57 3.35
C ILE A 101 -17.56 -22.16 3.37
N ARG A 102 -16.34 -22.03 2.84
CA ARG A 102 -15.58 -20.77 2.90
C ARG A 102 -16.12 -19.82 1.85
N THR A 103 -17.00 -18.91 2.25
CA THR A 103 -17.50 -17.83 1.39
C THR A 103 -16.33 -17.05 0.77
N PRO A 104 -16.31 -16.83 -0.56
CA PRO A 104 -15.25 -16.06 -1.21
C PRO A 104 -15.30 -14.59 -0.78
N TRP A 105 -14.16 -13.92 -0.87
CA TRP A 105 -13.99 -12.53 -0.48
C TRP A 105 -13.72 -11.69 -1.73
N PHE A 106 -14.44 -10.58 -1.85
CA PHE A 106 -14.26 -9.60 -2.92
C PHE A 106 -13.81 -8.28 -2.31
N VAL A 107 -12.73 -7.68 -2.83
CA VAL A 107 -12.11 -6.50 -2.20
C VAL A 107 -12.10 -5.34 -3.18
N ILE A 108 -12.69 -4.21 -2.80
CA ILE A 108 -12.80 -3.01 -3.65
C ILE A 108 -12.37 -1.74 -2.91
N PRO A 109 -11.97 -0.67 -3.62
CA PRO A 109 -11.75 0.62 -2.99
C PRO A 109 -13.08 1.16 -2.44
N TYR A 110 -13.07 1.69 -1.21
CA TYR A 110 -14.24 2.36 -0.66
C TYR A 110 -14.46 3.68 -1.40
N THR A 111 -15.67 3.88 -1.91
CA THR A 111 -16.13 5.16 -2.42
C THR A 111 -17.57 5.37 -1.95
N LEU A 112 -17.94 6.62 -1.65
CA LEU A 112 -19.26 6.93 -1.12
C LEU A 112 -20.39 6.59 -2.11
N THR A 113 -20.11 6.60 -3.42
CA THR A 113 -21.13 6.47 -4.46
C THR A 113 -21.28 5.05 -5.00
N THR A 114 -20.18 4.27 -5.06
CA THR A 114 -20.21 2.94 -5.69
C THR A 114 -20.23 1.79 -4.68
N SER A 115 -19.74 1.99 -3.46
CA SER A 115 -19.63 0.91 -2.47
C SER A 115 -20.96 0.27 -2.12
N ASP A 116 -22.04 1.05 -2.02
CA ASP A 116 -23.37 0.51 -1.67
C ASP A 116 -23.94 -0.38 -2.78
N LYS A 117 -23.73 0.00 -4.04
CA LYS A 117 -24.13 -0.80 -5.20
C LYS A 117 -23.41 -2.15 -5.22
N PHE A 118 -22.09 -2.14 -5.01
CA PHE A 118 -21.30 -3.36 -4.89
C PHE A 118 -21.72 -4.21 -3.68
N SER A 119 -22.07 -3.57 -2.56
CA SER A 119 -22.57 -4.30 -1.39
C SER A 119 -23.86 -5.03 -1.69
N SER A 120 -24.75 -4.47 -2.51
CA SER A 120 -25.98 -5.14 -2.92
C SER A 120 -25.69 -6.34 -3.82
N ILE A 121 -24.82 -6.16 -4.82
CA ILE A 121 -24.43 -7.23 -5.75
C ILE A 121 -23.76 -8.39 -5.01
N CYS A 122 -22.78 -8.11 -4.15
CA CYS A 122 -22.08 -9.16 -3.42
C CYS A 122 -22.98 -9.94 -2.46
N LYS A 123 -24.03 -9.31 -1.89
CA LYS A 123 -25.01 -10.02 -1.05
C LYS A 123 -25.80 -11.05 -1.84
N ASN A 124 -26.20 -10.72 -3.08
CA ASN A 124 -26.95 -11.62 -3.95
C ASN A 124 -26.11 -12.84 -4.36
N GLU A 125 -24.80 -12.64 -4.54
CA GLU A 125 -23.84 -13.67 -4.98
C GLU A 125 -23.19 -14.47 -3.84
N ASN A 126 -23.68 -14.33 -2.59
CA ASN A 126 -23.06 -14.94 -1.39
C ASN A 126 -21.55 -14.62 -1.22
N LEU A 127 -21.13 -13.43 -1.67
CA LEU A 127 -19.75 -12.94 -1.57
C LEU A 127 -19.56 -12.02 -0.36
N LYS A 128 -18.44 -12.17 0.33
CA LYS A 128 -18.04 -11.23 1.38
C LYS A 128 -17.32 -10.03 0.79
N LEU A 129 -17.96 -8.87 0.84
CA LEU A 129 -17.36 -7.61 0.38
C LEU A 129 -16.45 -7.02 1.45
N LEU A 130 -15.23 -6.67 1.06
CA LEU A 130 -14.27 -5.89 1.83
C LEU A 130 -13.90 -4.61 1.12
N TYR A 131 -13.56 -3.63 1.94
CA TYR A 131 -13.15 -2.32 1.50
C TYR A 131 -11.69 -2.05 1.83
N PHE A 132 -10.95 -1.50 0.87
CA PHE A 132 -9.65 -0.87 1.12
C PHE A 132 -9.71 0.62 0.76
N ASN A 133 -8.76 1.40 1.29
CA ASN A 133 -8.64 2.82 0.95
C ASN A 133 -7.29 3.11 0.32
N ASN A 134 -7.31 3.93 -0.73
CA ASN A 134 -6.11 4.40 -1.40
C ASN A 134 -5.41 5.52 -0.61
N ASN A 135 -6.18 6.36 0.08
CA ASN A 135 -5.68 7.46 0.89
C ASN A 135 -5.24 6.98 2.27
N LYS A 136 -4.00 6.50 2.37
CA LYS A 136 -3.40 6.08 3.64
C LYS A 136 -2.75 7.26 4.36
N PHE A 137 -2.93 7.32 5.67
CA PHE A 137 -2.36 8.37 6.54
C PHE A 137 -0.82 8.50 6.42
N ASN A 138 -0.13 7.39 6.13
CA ASN A 138 1.32 7.36 5.88
C ASN A 138 1.78 8.23 4.69
N ARG A 139 0.86 8.70 3.83
CA ARG A 139 1.17 9.71 2.82
C ARG A 139 1.55 11.06 3.45
N PHE A 140 0.89 11.41 4.56
CA PHE A 140 1.12 12.65 5.30
C PHE A 140 2.15 12.45 6.41
N THR A 141 2.10 11.30 7.09
CA THR A 141 3.05 10.97 8.15
C THR A 141 4.11 10.01 7.63
N LYS A 142 5.17 10.56 7.03
CA LYS A 142 6.35 9.76 6.73
C LYS A 142 7.06 9.43 8.04
N VAL A 143 7.30 8.14 8.29
CA VAL A 143 8.21 7.72 9.36
C VAL A 143 9.55 8.43 9.14
N GLN A 144 10.14 9.00 10.20
CA GLN A 144 11.44 9.72 10.21
C GLN A 144 12.62 8.81 9.78
N LYS A 145 12.58 8.25 8.57
CA LYS A 145 13.72 7.62 7.93
C LYS A 145 14.33 8.66 6.99
N GLY A 146 15.66 8.75 6.98
CA GLY A 146 16.38 9.63 6.06
C GLY A 146 15.96 9.36 4.61
N ILE A 147 15.76 10.43 3.83
CA ILE A 147 15.47 10.33 2.41
C ILE A 147 16.73 9.81 1.72
N LEU A 148 16.62 8.70 0.98
CA LEU A 148 17.72 8.18 0.20
C LEU A 148 17.93 9.04 -1.07
N PRO A 149 19.17 9.39 -1.43
CA PRO A 149 19.47 10.07 -2.68
C PRO A 149 18.89 9.31 -3.88
N LYS A 150 18.44 10.05 -4.90
CA LYS A 150 17.78 9.53 -6.12
C LYS A 150 18.43 8.25 -6.67
N TYR A 151 19.74 8.30 -6.91
CA TYR A 151 20.52 7.22 -7.50
C TYR A 151 20.80 6.02 -6.57
N CYS A 152 20.63 6.19 -5.26
CA CYS A 152 20.75 5.12 -4.27
C CYS A 152 19.46 4.33 -4.07
N ASN A 153 18.34 4.83 -4.61
CA ASN A 153 17.06 4.14 -4.53
C ASN A 153 17.07 2.85 -5.37
N LYS A 154 16.16 1.95 -5.04
CA LYS A 154 15.97 0.63 -5.67
C LYS A 154 14.50 0.44 -6.06
N ASN A 155 14.22 -0.65 -6.78
CA ASN A 155 12.85 -1.11 -7.07
C ASN A 155 12.01 -0.04 -7.78
N MET A 156 12.43 0.30 -8.99
CA MET A 156 11.80 1.37 -9.77
C MET A 156 11.82 1.09 -11.26
N ILE A 157 10.99 1.84 -11.96
CA ILE A 157 10.99 1.97 -13.41
C ILE A 157 11.56 3.35 -13.72
N TYR A 158 12.54 3.40 -14.62
CA TYR A 158 13.25 4.60 -15.01
C TYR A 158 13.16 4.82 -16.51
N LYS A 159 13.37 6.07 -16.93
CA LYS A 159 13.43 6.50 -18.33
C LYS A 159 14.72 7.25 -18.58
N ILE A 160 15.43 6.88 -19.65
CA ILE A 160 16.62 7.55 -20.15
C ILE A 160 16.23 8.22 -21.47
N GLU A 161 16.49 9.51 -21.59
CA GLU A 161 16.20 10.29 -22.80
C GLU A 161 17.48 10.43 -23.65
N CYS A 162 17.30 10.44 -24.96
CA CYS A 162 18.34 10.87 -25.88
C CYS A 162 18.50 12.39 -25.79
N LYS A 163 19.73 12.89 -25.87
CA LYS A 163 20.01 14.33 -25.84
C LYS A 163 19.75 15.00 -27.19
N ASP A 164 19.87 14.24 -28.26
CA ASP A 164 19.88 14.76 -29.63
C ASP A 164 18.53 14.59 -30.35
N CYS A 165 17.60 13.82 -29.77
CA CYS A 165 16.26 13.62 -30.33
C CYS A 165 15.24 13.20 -29.26
N ASP A 166 13.97 13.12 -29.66
CA ASP A 166 12.84 12.75 -28.76
C ASP A 166 12.80 11.24 -28.39
N ALA A 167 13.80 10.46 -28.78
CA ALA A 167 13.86 9.03 -28.47
C ALA A 167 14.13 8.80 -26.98
N SER A 168 13.55 7.73 -26.44
CA SER A 168 13.78 7.36 -25.05
C SER A 168 13.71 5.86 -24.79
N TYR A 169 14.42 5.41 -23.77
CA TYR A 169 14.42 4.04 -23.30
C TYR A 169 13.78 3.96 -21.91
N VAL A 170 12.87 3.01 -21.71
CA VAL A 170 12.29 2.69 -20.40
C VAL A 170 12.79 1.33 -19.94
N GLY A 171 13.18 1.24 -18.67
CA GLY A 171 13.56 -0.03 -18.08
C GLY A 171 13.29 -0.09 -16.59
N GLN A 172 13.30 -1.30 -16.03
CA GLN A 172 13.17 -1.54 -14.60
C GLN A 172 14.50 -1.93 -13.93
N THR A 173 14.60 -1.68 -12.62
CA THR A 173 15.67 -2.20 -11.78
C THR A 173 15.18 -2.57 -10.38
N SER A 174 15.62 -3.75 -9.90
CA SER A 174 15.50 -4.15 -8.49
C SER A 174 16.69 -3.67 -7.64
N ARG A 175 17.78 -3.28 -8.29
CA ARG A 175 19.03 -2.83 -7.67
C ARG A 175 19.08 -1.30 -7.60
N LYS A 176 20.21 -0.76 -7.13
CA LYS A 176 20.42 0.70 -7.11
C LYS A 176 20.33 1.24 -8.53
N LEU A 177 19.68 2.39 -8.71
CA LEU A 177 19.58 3.05 -10.01
C LEU A 177 20.98 3.35 -10.58
N SER A 178 21.92 3.81 -9.73
CA SER A 178 23.32 4.05 -10.14
C SER A 178 23.97 2.82 -10.76
N SER A 179 23.79 1.64 -10.17
CA SER A 179 24.37 0.40 -10.69
C SER A 179 23.82 0.05 -12.07
N ARG A 180 22.51 0.23 -12.29
CA ARG A 180 21.90 -0.06 -13.59
C ARG A 180 22.33 0.93 -14.67
N ILE A 181 22.48 2.21 -14.34
CA ILE A 181 22.97 3.23 -15.28
C ILE A 181 24.43 2.97 -15.62
N ALA A 182 25.26 2.64 -14.63
CA ALA A 182 26.65 2.29 -14.85
C ALA A 182 26.81 1.07 -15.77
N GLU A 183 25.93 0.07 -15.65
CA GLU A 183 25.91 -1.08 -16.56
C GLU A 183 25.64 -0.65 -18.00
N HIS A 184 24.59 0.14 -18.24
CA HIS A 184 24.29 0.64 -19.59
C HIS A 184 25.46 1.45 -20.16
N ARG A 185 26.07 2.33 -19.35
CA ARG A 185 27.22 3.13 -19.76
C ARG A 185 28.45 2.27 -20.07
N ASN A 186 28.73 1.27 -19.24
CA ASN A 186 29.87 0.39 -19.44
C ASN A 186 29.69 -0.52 -20.66
N TYR A 187 28.46 -0.97 -20.92
CA TYR A 187 28.15 -1.83 -22.06
C TYR A 187 28.45 -1.17 -23.41
N ILE A 188 28.38 0.17 -23.47
CA ILE A 188 28.76 0.94 -24.67
C ILE A 188 30.24 0.76 -25.02
N ASN A 189 31.10 0.59 -24.02
CA ASN A 189 32.53 0.43 -24.21
C ASN A 189 32.93 -1.03 -24.48
N TRP A 190 31.99 -1.98 -24.40
CA TRP A 190 32.28 -3.39 -24.59
C TRP A 190 32.18 -3.76 -26.07
N ASN A 191 33.20 -4.42 -26.61
CA ASN A 191 33.18 -5.01 -27.94
C ASN A 191 32.45 -6.37 -27.92
N THR A 192 31.18 -6.37 -27.55
CA THR A 192 30.33 -7.57 -27.59
C THR A 192 29.54 -7.61 -28.90
N THR A 193 29.32 -8.82 -29.41
CA THR A 193 28.46 -9.07 -30.58
C THR A 193 26.99 -8.80 -30.30
N ASN A 194 26.54 -9.07 -29.07
CA ASN A 194 25.21 -8.67 -28.61
C ASN A 194 25.34 -7.30 -27.97
N LYS A 195 24.84 -6.26 -28.64
CA LYS A 195 24.79 -4.90 -28.10
C LYS A 195 23.41 -4.63 -27.48
N SER A 196 23.35 -3.66 -26.59
CA SER A 196 22.07 -3.22 -26.03
C SER A 196 21.41 -2.28 -27.02
N ILE A 197 20.08 -2.20 -27.02
CA ILE A 197 19.32 -1.28 -27.89
C ILE A 197 19.81 0.16 -27.75
N ILE A 198 20.15 0.58 -26.53
CA ILE A 198 20.70 1.91 -26.24
C ILE A 198 22.05 2.09 -26.94
N THR A 199 22.90 1.06 -26.90
CA THR A 199 24.22 1.05 -27.54
C THR A 199 24.10 1.07 -29.06
N ASP A 200 23.20 0.26 -29.63
CA ASP A 200 22.98 0.20 -31.08
C ASP A 200 22.47 1.53 -31.61
N TYR A 201 21.43 2.10 -30.97
CA TYR A 201 20.88 3.39 -31.34
C TYR A 201 21.92 4.52 -31.28
N ARG A 202 22.73 4.54 -30.21
CA ARG A 202 23.83 5.50 -30.07
C ARG A 202 24.85 5.39 -31.20
N ILE A 203 25.23 4.18 -31.60
CA ILE A 203 26.24 3.97 -32.66
C ILE A 203 25.66 4.30 -34.04
N GLU A 204 24.45 3.85 -34.33
CA GLU A 204 23.79 4.05 -35.63
C GLU A 204 23.53 5.54 -35.91
N PHE A 205 23.00 6.27 -34.93
CA PHE A 205 22.63 7.68 -35.10
C PHE A 205 23.69 8.66 -34.60
N SER A 206 24.80 8.17 -34.02
CA SER A 206 25.83 9.01 -33.38
C SER A 206 25.27 9.96 -32.31
N HIS A 207 24.23 9.51 -31.60
CA HIS A 207 23.56 10.27 -30.53
C HIS A 207 24.10 9.91 -29.13
N GLU A 208 23.90 10.78 -28.16
CA GLU A 208 24.23 10.56 -26.76
C GLU A 208 22.98 10.52 -25.87
N PHE A 209 23.07 9.80 -24.75
CA PHE A 209 21.97 9.69 -23.79
C PHE A 209 22.21 10.55 -22.55
N ASP A 210 21.14 10.97 -21.90
CA ASP A 210 21.21 11.70 -20.64
C ASP A 210 21.34 10.77 -19.44
N TRP A 211 22.59 10.43 -19.11
CA TRP A 211 22.96 9.62 -17.96
C TRP A 211 22.79 10.33 -16.61
N GLU A 212 22.75 11.67 -16.62
CA GLU A 212 22.72 12.50 -15.40
C GLU A 212 21.31 12.91 -15.01
N ASN A 213 20.36 12.97 -15.96
CA ASN A 213 18.97 13.36 -15.70
C ASN A 213 17.96 12.21 -15.89
N VAL A 214 18.36 10.98 -15.56
CA VAL A 214 17.46 9.81 -15.64
C VAL A 214 16.17 10.01 -14.85
N GLN A 215 15.02 9.94 -15.51
CA GLN A 215 13.73 10.17 -14.88
C GLN A 215 13.26 8.90 -14.15
N ILE A 216 12.72 9.05 -12.94
CA ILE A 216 12.08 7.94 -12.22
C ILE A 216 10.58 8.02 -12.48
N LEU A 217 10.04 7.02 -13.18
CA LEU A 217 8.62 6.98 -13.53
C LEU A 217 7.79 6.47 -12.36
N VAL A 218 8.18 5.35 -11.76
CA VAL A 218 7.42 4.68 -10.69
C VAL A 218 8.36 4.00 -9.71
N HIS A 219 8.06 4.10 -8.42
CA HIS A 219 8.63 3.26 -7.37
C HIS A 219 7.69 2.09 -7.08
N GLU A 220 8.08 0.87 -7.47
CA GLU A 220 7.31 -0.34 -7.22
C GLU A 220 8.11 -1.30 -6.36
N LYS A 221 7.77 -1.35 -5.06
CA LYS A 221 8.57 -2.04 -4.04
C LYS A 221 8.68 -3.54 -4.27
N PHE A 222 7.66 -4.14 -4.90
CA PHE A 222 7.60 -5.58 -5.11
C PHE A 222 8.07 -5.93 -6.52
N LEU A 223 8.92 -6.96 -6.64
CA LEU A 223 9.45 -7.45 -7.92
C LEU A 223 8.40 -8.17 -8.79
N ASN A 224 7.12 -8.05 -8.45
CA ASN A 224 6.02 -8.86 -8.95
C ASN A 224 5.49 -8.35 -10.29
N ILE A 225 4.45 -9.05 -10.79
CA ILE A 225 3.59 -8.72 -11.93
C ILE A 225 3.29 -7.22 -12.07
N LYS A 226 3.09 -6.48 -10.97
CA LYS A 226 2.81 -5.04 -11.01
C LYS A 226 3.92 -4.22 -11.65
N ARG A 227 5.19 -4.50 -11.33
CA ARG A 227 6.31 -3.74 -11.91
C ARG A 227 6.49 -4.09 -13.39
N LEU A 228 6.31 -5.36 -13.76
CA LEU A 228 6.32 -5.79 -15.16
C LEU A 228 5.21 -5.12 -15.95
N ILE A 229 3.97 -5.13 -15.45
CA ILE A 229 2.84 -4.46 -16.11
C ILE A 229 3.08 -2.94 -16.21
N SER A 230 3.61 -2.32 -15.16
CA SER A 230 3.89 -0.88 -15.16
C SER A 230 5.02 -0.51 -16.14
N GLU A 231 6.08 -1.31 -16.22
CA GLU A 231 7.15 -1.13 -17.22
C GLU A 231 6.58 -1.22 -18.63
N LYS A 232 5.83 -2.29 -18.93
CA LYS A 232 5.17 -2.48 -20.23
C LYS A 232 4.23 -1.34 -20.59
N SER A 233 3.44 -0.88 -19.61
CA SER A 233 2.54 0.26 -19.79
C SER A 233 3.33 1.52 -20.15
N HIS A 234 4.43 1.79 -19.44
CA HIS A 234 5.27 2.94 -19.73
C HIS A 234 5.98 2.84 -21.08
N ILE A 235 6.42 1.66 -21.50
CA ILE A 235 6.98 1.41 -22.84
C ILE A 235 5.94 1.76 -23.92
N LEU A 236 4.71 1.26 -23.79
CA LEU A 236 3.63 1.49 -24.76
C LEU A 236 3.16 2.95 -24.81
N MET A 237 3.32 3.69 -23.73
CA MET A 237 2.96 5.11 -23.66
C MET A 237 4.04 6.04 -24.23
N GLN A 238 5.22 5.52 -24.62
CA GLN A 238 6.26 6.34 -25.25
C GLN A 238 5.83 6.73 -26.67
N LYS A 239 6.05 8.00 -27.03
CA LYS A 239 5.87 8.48 -28.42
C LYS A 239 6.94 7.92 -29.35
N ASN A 240 8.20 8.03 -28.93
CA ASN A 240 9.37 7.51 -29.64
C ASN A 240 10.19 6.63 -28.69
N GLY A 241 9.71 5.40 -28.46
CA GLY A 241 10.32 4.44 -27.55
C GLY A 241 11.31 3.53 -28.26
N LEU A 242 12.49 3.33 -27.67
CA LEU A 242 13.53 2.44 -28.21
C LEU A 242 13.26 0.96 -27.91
N ASN A 243 12.51 0.66 -26.85
CA ASN A 243 12.19 -0.70 -26.44
C ASN A 243 11.54 -1.52 -27.57
N LEU A 244 11.83 -2.82 -27.62
CA LEU A 244 11.24 -3.70 -28.64
C LEU A 244 9.75 -3.89 -28.34
N ARG A 245 8.94 -4.09 -29.39
CA ARG A 245 7.51 -4.40 -29.21
C ARG A 245 7.29 -5.69 -28.41
N SER A 246 8.21 -6.64 -28.52
CA SER A 246 8.24 -7.87 -27.71
C SER A 246 8.38 -7.59 -26.21
N ASP A 247 9.04 -6.49 -25.82
CA ASP A 247 9.21 -6.11 -24.41
C ASP A 247 7.88 -5.75 -23.75
N ALA A 248 6.86 -5.38 -24.55
CA ALA A 248 5.52 -5.03 -24.11
C ALA A 248 4.48 -6.16 -24.28
N GLU A 249 4.86 -7.32 -24.81
CA GLU A 249 3.93 -8.42 -25.11
C GLU A 249 3.21 -8.97 -23.87
N GLY A 250 1.96 -9.39 -24.04
CA GLY A 250 1.14 -9.99 -22.96
C GLY A 250 0.36 -8.97 -22.11
N LEU A 251 0.42 -7.68 -22.39
CA LEU A 251 -0.55 -6.71 -21.87
C LEU A 251 -1.80 -6.71 -22.75
N HIS A 252 -2.97 -6.95 -22.16
CA HIS A 252 -4.22 -7.05 -22.91
C HIS A 252 -4.57 -5.72 -23.61
N CYS A 253 -5.00 -5.76 -24.88
CA CYS A 253 -5.30 -4.59 -25.70
C CYS A 253 -6.32 -3.63 -25.06
N ALA A 254 -7.27 -4.14 -24.28
CA ALA A 254 -8.22 -3.31 -23.54
C ALA A 254 -7.55 -2.40 -22.50
N SER A 255 -6.46 -2.87 -21.87
CA SER A 255 -5.69 -2.06 -20.91
C SER A 255 -5.02 -0.88 -21.60
N ILE A 256 -4.51 -1.07 -22.82
CA ILE A 256 -3.90 -0.01 -23.64
C ILE A 256 -4.94 1.06 -24.01
N THR A 257 -6.13 0.62 -24.41
CA THR A 257 -7.25 1.50 -24.75
C THR A 257 -7.75 2.31 -23.55
N MET A 258 -7.75 1.72 -22.35
CA MET A 258 -8.10 2.46 -21.14
C MET A 258 -7.01 3.47 -20.74
N LEU A 259 -5.74 3.08 -20.84
CA LEU A 259 -4.61 3.95 -20.49
C LEU A 259 -4.58 5.20 -21.37
N THR A 260 -4.74 5.04 -22.68
CA THR A 260 -4.79 6.17 -23.64
C THR A 260 -5.96 7.12 -23.38
N LYS A 261 -7.12 6.60 -22.97
CA LYS A 261 -8.30 7.40 -22.58
C LYS A 261 -8.15 8.14 -21.24
N LEU A 262 -7.26 7.68 -20.35
CA LEU A 262 -7.02 8.32 -19.05
C LEU A 262 -5.96 9.43 -19.12
N THR A 263 -5.17 9.45 -20.18
CA THR A 263 -4.08 10.42 -20.37
C THR A 263 -4.42 11.57 -21.34
N ASN A 264 -5.55 11.47 -22.03
CA ASN A 264 -6.14 12.52 -22.86
C ASN A 264 -7.31 13.16 -22.13
#